data_AF-A0A1C3CTB1-F1
#
_entry.id   AF-A0A1C3CTB1-F1
#
_cell.length_a   1.000
_cell.length_b   1.000
_cell.length_c   1.000
_cell.angle_alpha   90.00
_cell.angle_beta   90.00
_cell.angle_gamma   90.00
#
_symmetry.space_group_name_H-M   'P 1'
#
loop_
_entity.id
_entity.type
_entity.pdbx_description
1 polymer ?
#
loop_
_entity_poly.entity_id
_entity_poly.type
_entity_poly.pdbx_seq_one_letter_code
_entity_poly.pdbx_strand_id
1 'polypeptide(L)' 'MKVKNVPALDWDLCGKLIEKEKISLVRSYSRWTAFYVGPRADSKEAEQTADTAIEAVVKYFIEKKLGEEI' A
#
# COMPACT_ATOMS: atom_id res chain seq x y z
N MET A 1 2.55 24.94 -18.11
CA MET A 1 3.53 23.84 -17.98
C MET A 1 2.83 22.64 -17.34
N LYS A 2 2.67 21.52 -18.06
CA LYS A 2 2.21 20.28 -17.42
C LYS A 2 3.35 19.75 -16.56
N VAL A 3 3.19 19.81 -15.24
CA VAL A 3 4.16 19.28 -14.26
C VAL A 3 4.23 17.77 -14.47
N LYS A 4 5.29 17.29 -15.13
CA LYS A 4 5.58 15.86 -15.37
C LYS A 4 6.04 15.13 -14.09
N ASN A 5 5.79 15.68 -12.90
CA ASN A 5 6.27 15.14 -11.64
C ASN A 5 5.20 14.42 -10.81
N VAL A 6 3.97 14.26 -11.32
CA VAL A 6 3.00 13.41 -10.64
C VAL A 6 3.40 11.96 -10.92
N PRO A 7 3.76 11.16 -9.89
CA PRO A 7 4.01 9.75 -10.08
C PRO A 7 2.76 9.11 -10.71
N ALA A 8 2.93 8.40 -11.82
CA ALA A 8 1.83 7.60 -12.32
C ALA A 8 1.57 6.50 -11.29
N LEU A 9 0.32 6.41 -10.83
CA LEU A 9 -0.15 5.30 -10.01
C LEU A 9 -0.34 4.10 -10.95
N ASP A 10 0.76 3.40 -11.21
CA ASP A 10 0.81 2.25 -12.10
C ASP A 10 1.32 0.99 -11.39
N TRP A 11 1.29 -0.12 -12.12
CA TRP A 11 1.71 -1.42 -11.61
C TRP A 11 3.20 -1.50 -11.33
N ASP A 12 4.03 -0.71 -12.01
CA ASP A 12 5.49 -0.70 -11.79
C ASP A 12 5.82 -0.04 -10.43
N LEU A 13 5.20 1.10 -10.14
CA LEU A 13 5.29 1.71 -8.82
C LEU A 13 4.75 0.77 -7.73
N CYS A 14 3.57 0.18 -7.97
CA CYS A 14 2.95 -0.75 -7.03
C CYS A 14 3.85 -1.96 -6.72
N GLY A 15 4.44 -2.59 -7.74
CA GLY A 15 5.34 -3.72 -7.57
C GLY A 15 6.60 -3.36 -6.77
N LYS A 16 7.21 -2.22 -7.07
CA LYS A 16 8.38 -1.71 -6.33
C LYS A 16 8.07 -1.45 -4.85
N LEU A 17 6.88 -0.90 -4.56
CA LEU A 17 6.45 -0.67 -3.18
C LEU A 17 6.23 -1.98 -2.42
N ILE A 18 5.59 -2.96 -3.05
CA ILE A 18 5.37 -4.30 -2.48
C ILE A 18 6.69 -4.94 -2.07
N GLU A 19 7.68 -4.96 -2.97
CA GLU A 19 8.97 -5.58 -2.70
C GLU A 19 9.77 -4.83 -1.63
N LYS A 20 9.88 -3.50 -1.77
CA LYS A 20 10.76 -2.69 -0.91
C LYS A 20 10.24 -2.55 0.51
N GLU A 21 8.93 -2.35 0.65
CA GLU A 21 8.29 -2.12 1.96
C GLU A 21 7.72 -3.41 2.56
N LYS A 22 7.88 -4.55 1.87
CA LYS A 22 7.40 -5.89 2.24
C LYS A 22 5.89 -5.93 2.49
N ILE A 23 5.14 -5.29 1.59
CA ILE A 23 3.69 -5.19 1.69
C ILE A 23 3.08 -6.51 1.22
N SER A 24 2.26 -7.12 2.08
CA SER A 24 1.40 -8.22 1.70
C SER A 24 0.07 -7.67 1.19
N LEU A 25 -0.45 -8.30 0.14
CA LEU A 25 -1.69 -7.88 -0.50
C LEU A 25 -2.63 -9.07 -0.60
N VAL A 26 -3.82 -8.95 -0.02
CA VAL A 26 -4.85 -9.98 -0.06
C VAL A 26 -6.11 -9.39 -0.68
N ARG A 27 -6.78 -10.20 -1.50
CA ARG A 27 -8.08 -9.85 -2.06
C ARG A 27 -9.17 -10.57 -1.29
N SER A 28 -10.13 -9.81 -0.77
CA SER A 28 -11.32 -10.31 -0.08
C SER A 28 -12.56 -9.86 -0.83
N TYR A 29 -13.18 -10.78 -1.57
CA TYR A 29 -14.32 -10.50 -2.46
C TYR A 29 -14.02 -9.37 -3.47
N SER A 30 -14.64 -8.20 -3.30
CA SER A 30 -14.49 -7.02 -4.15
C SER A 30 -13.42 -6.04 -3.65
N ARG A 31 -12.84 -6.27 -2.46
CA ARG A 31 -11.89 -5.35 -1.82
C ARG A 31 -10.48 -5.93 -1.80
N TRP A 32 -9.49 -5.04 -1.75
CA TRP A 32 -8.08 -5.34 -1.60
C TRP A 32 -7.58 -4.78 -0.29
N THR A 33 -6.85 -5.58 0.47
CA THR A 33 -6.26 -5.21 1.75
C THR A 33 -4.75 -5.33 1.68
N ALA A 34 -4.05 -4.23 1.95
CA ALA A 34 -2.60 -4.14 2.04
C ALA A 34 -2.18 -4.00 3.51
N PHE A 35 -1.18 -4.78 3.90
CA PHE A 35 -0.70 -4.86 5.29
C PHE A 35 0.75 -5.34 5.32
N TYR A 36 1.43 -5.20 6.45
CA TYR A 36 2.75 -5.78 6.65
C TYR A 36 2.68 -7.05 7.49
N VAL A 37 3.38 -8.10 7.04
CA VAL A 37 3.59 -9.32 7.82
C VAL A 37 4.99 -9.27 8.40
N GLY A 38 5.08 -8.82 9.65
CA GLY A 38 6.33 -8.87 10.40
C GLY A 38 6.74 -10.32 10.74
N PRO A 39 8.01 -10.54 11.11
CA PRO A 39 8.50 -11.84 11.54
C PRO A 39 7.88 -12.33 12.86
N ARG A 40 7.14 -11.46 13.57
CA ARG A 40 6.34 -11.81 14.76
C ARG A 40 4.87 -11.59 14.43
N ALA A 41 4.02 -12.56 14.72
CA ALA A 41 2.59 -12.53 14.40
C ALA A 41 1.82 -11.36 15.04
N ASP A 42 2.41 -10.74 16.07
CA ASP A 42 1.76 -9.72 16.90
C ASP A 42 2.08 -8.28 16.46
N SER A 43 2.93 -8.07 15.46
CA SER A 43 3.15 -6.75 14.87
C SER A 43 2.08 -6.46 13.81
N LYS A 44 0.86 -6.16 14.26
CA LYS A 44 -0.19 -5.62 13.38
C LYS A 44 0.14 -4.16 13.03
N GLU A 45 1.03 -4.00 12.07
CA GLU A 45 1.31 -2.70 11.46
C GLU A 45 0.24 -2.45 10.38
N ALA A 46 -0.65 -1.48 10.63
CA ALA A 46 -1.61 -0.83 9.74
C ALA A 46 -2.23 -1.70 8.62
N GLU A 47 -3.55 -1.85 8.59
CA GLU A 47 -4.26 -2.56 7.51
C GLU A 47 -5.07 -1.56 6.68
N GLN A 48 -4.75 -1.41 5.39
CA GLN A 48 -5.47 -0.51 4.50
C GLN A 48 -6.28 -1.27 3.46
N THR A 49 -7.56 -0.95 3.37
CA THR A 49 -8.50 -1.58 2.45
C THR A 49 -8.99 -0.60 1.39
N ALA A 50 -9.00 -1.02 0.12
CA ALA A 50 -9.47 -0.23 -1.01
C ALA A 50 -10.17 -1.08 -2.08
N ASP A 51 -10.72 -0.43 -3.10
CA ASP A 51 -11.39 -1.10 -4.22
C ASP A 51 -10.39 -1.65 -5.23
N THR A 52 -9.21 -1.04 -5.35
CA THR A 52 -8.13 -1.52 -6.21
C THR A 52 -6.87 -1.88 -5.42
N ALA A 53 -6.10 -2.82 -5.97
CA ALA A 53 -4.81 -3.23 -5.43
C ALA A 53 -3.84 -2.05 -5.26
N ILE A 54 -3.75 -1.19 -6.28
CA ILE A 54 -2.85 -0.04 -6.31
C ILE A 54 -3.22 0.95 -5.20
N GLU A 55 -4.52 1.25 -5.04
CA GLU A 55 -4.97 2.14 -3.96
C GLU A 55 -4.67 1.56 -2.58
N ALA A 56 -4.90 0.26 -2.36
CA ALA A 56 -4.63 -0.37 -1.07
C ALA A 56 -3.14 -0.25 -0.70
N VAL A 57 -2.25 -0.58 -1.64
CA VAL A 57 -0.79 -0.49 -1.46
C VAL A 57 -0.33 0.94 -1.21
N VAL A 58 -0.88 1.91 -1.95
CA VAL A 58 -0.48 3.31 -1.83
C VAL A 58 -1.00 3.93 -0.55
N LYS A 59 -2.24 3.64 -0.14
CA LYS A 59 -2.78 4.06 1.16
C LYS A 59 -1.92 3.52 2.30
N TYR A 60 -1.61 2.23 2.26
CA TYR A 60 -0.73 1.60 3.25
C TYR A 60 0.65 2.28 3.28
N PHE A 61 1.24 2.56 2.11
CA PHE A 61 2.54 3.23 2.03
C PHE A 61 2.51 4.64 2.62
N ILE A 62 1.48 5.43 2.30
CA ILE A 62 1.32 6.80 2.80
C ILE A 62 1.19 6.80 4.31
N GLU A 63 0.30 5.97 4.85
CA GLU A 63 0.07 5.83 6.29
C GLU A 63 1.34 5.38 7.02
N LYS A 64 2.06 4.39 6.48
CA LYS A 64 3.33 3.93 7.06
C LYS A 64 4.39 5.05 7.11
N LYS A 65 4.40 5.97 6.14
CA LYS A 65 5.39 7.05 6.08
C LYS A 65 5.00 8.28 6.87
N LEU A 66 3.71 8.58 6.97
CA LEU A 66 3.23 9.85 7.50
C LEU A 66 2.35 9.73 8.75
N GLY A 67 1.95 8.52 9.12
CA GLY A 67 1.06 8.24 10.25
C GLY A 67 -0.42 8.10 9.86
N GLU A 68 -1.23 7.67 10.83
CA GLU A 68 -2.65 7.32 10.68
C GLU A 68 -3.59 8.56 10.56
N GLU A 69 -3.13 9.76 10.96
CA GLU A 69 -3.96 10.99 11.04
C GLU A 69 -3.95 11.87 9.76
N ILE A 70 -3.89 11.27 8.56
CA ILE A 70 -4.04 12.02 7.29
C ILE A 70 -5.46 11.98 6.76
#